data_AF-A0A317VEK2-F1
#
_entry.id   AF-A0A317VEK2-F1
#
_cell.length_a   1.000
_cell.length_b   1.000
_cell.length_c   1.000
_cell.angle_alpha   90.00
_cell.angle_beta   90.00
_cell.angle_gamma   90.00
#
_symmetry.space_group_name_H-M   'P 1'
#
loop_
_entity.id
_entity.type
_entity.pdbx_description
1 polymer ?
#
loop_
_entity_poly.entity_id
_entity_poly.type
_entity_poly.pdbx_seq_one_letter_code
_entity_poly.pdbx_strand_id
1 'polypeptide(L)'
;MFSVRVARAGLRATAQQFSVPRTAAVNGLRTYATPAQDVKPPVSLFGVDGTYATALFTASAKSASLDQTSKALASLGQTLKADRKLTTILSAPTLTVADKQQIVQELQKVAGADKGDILKNFLATLAENNRLGLLEGICDKFSTLMGAHRGEIELNITSAQELDTKTVNRLEKAVSKSEFSQGKKLKVVTKVDPELVGGLVVEIGDRTIDLSVSSKIAKLNKALTDAL
;
A
#
# COMPACT_ATOMS: atom_id res chain seq x y z
N MET A 1 36.52 107.20 -10.58
CA MET A 1 36.67 106.92 -12.02
C MET A 1 36.42 105.44 -12.25
N PHE A 2 35.49 105.16 -13.18
CA PHE A 2 35.14 103.87 -13.80
C PHE A 2 34.40 102.80 -12.98
N SER A 3 33.08 102.83 -13.20
CA SER A 3 32.08 101.76 -13.16
C SER A 3 32.54 100.40 -13.68
N VAL A 4 31.84 99.32 -13.25
CA VAL A 4 30.99 98.47 -14.14
C VAL A 4 30.29 97.35 -13.34
N ARG A 5 28.96 97.44 -13.34
CA ARG A 5 27.91 96.42 -13.54
C ARG A 5 27.93 95.06 -12.81
N VAL A 6 26.90 94.91 -11.96
CA VAL A 6 25.81 93.91 -12.01
C VAL A 6 25.98 92.74 -12.99
N ALA A 7 25.94 91.51 -12.46
CA ALA A 7 25.12 90.42 -12.99
C ALA A 7 25.02 89.26 -11.98
N ARG A 8 23.79 89.01 -11.51
CA ARG A 8 23.38 87.73 -10.92
C ARG A 8 23.50 86.63 -11.99
N ALA A 9 24.09 85.49 -11.64
CA ALA A 9 23.99 84.29 -12.47
C ALA A 9 24.05 83.02 -11.62
N GLY A 10 22.87 82.40 -11.49
CA GLY A 10 22.67 80.96 -11.64
C GLY A 10 23.51 80.00 -10.82
N LEU A 11 22.97 79.63 -9.65
CA LEU A 11 23.18 78.33 -9.03
C LEU A 11 22.75 77.25 -10.04
N ARG A 12 23.69 76.64 -10.75
CA ARG A 12 23.45 75.41 -11.52
C ARG A 12 24.24 74.30 -10.85
N ALA A 13 23.50 73.50 -10.09
CA ALA A 13 23.95 72.25 -9.53
C ALA A 13 24.50 71.35 -10.65
N THR A 14 25.76 70.95 -10.52
CA THR A 14 26.34 69.86 -11.29
C THR A 14 25.69 68.56 -10.81
N ALA A 15 24.63 68.14 -11.48
CA ALA A 15 24.07 66.81 -11.30
C ALA A 15 25.14 65.80 -11.74
N GLN A 16 25.82 65.18 -10.76
CA GLN A 16 26.62 63.99 -11.02
C GLN A 16 25.67 62.92 -11.53
N GLN A 17 25.73 62.63 -12.82
CA GLN A 17 25.08 61.47 -13.40
C GLN A 17 25.81 60.24 -12.87
N PHE A 18 25.29 59.69 -11.76
CA PHE A 18 25.61 58.33 -11.36
C PHE A 18 25.05 57.40 -12.44
N SER A 19 25.93 56.92 -13.32
CA SER A 19 25.64 55.81 -14.22
C SER A 19 25.49 54.55 -13.38
N VAL A 20 24.25 54.23 -13.02
CA VAL A 20 23.93 52.93 -12.43
C VAL A 20 24.19 51.88 -13.51
N PRO A 21 25.09 50.90 -13.30
CA PRO A 21 25.18 49.79 -14.23
C PRO A 21 23.85 49.05 -14.18
N ARG A 22 23.13 49.03 -15.30
CA ARG A 22 21.99 48.13 -15.49
C ARG A 22 22.51 46.71 -15.25
N THR A 23 22.25 46.17 -14.07
CA THR A 23 22.41 44.74 -13.81
C THR A 23 21.54 44.03 -14.83
N ALA A 24 22.18 43.36 -15.79
CA ALA A 24 21.50 42.50 -16.72
C ALA A 24 20.60 41.57 -15.92
N ALA A 25 19.31 41.51 -16.29
CA ALA A 25 18.39 40.56 -15.70
C ALA A 25 19.02 39.18 -15.84
N VAL A 26 19.44 38.59 -14.72
CA VAL A 26 19.83 37.19 -14.69
C VAL A 26 18.57 36.45 -15.11
N ASN A 27 18.59 35.96 -16.34
CA ASN A 27 17.51 35.20 -16.92
C ASN A 27 17.38 33.98 -16.01
N GLY A 28 16.40 34.03 -15.09
CA GLY A 28 16.14 32.98 -14.13
C GLY A 28 15.78 31.74 -14.94
N LEU A 29 16.77 30.90 -15.21
CA LEU A 29 16.55 29.56 -15.71
C LEU A 29 15.60 28.91 -14.71
N ARG A 30 14.33 28.79 -15.09
CA ARG A 30 13.37 27.96 -14.39
C ARG A 30 13.89 26.54 -14.50
N THR A 31 14.73 26.15 -13.56
CA THR A 31 15.12 24.76 -13.38
C THR A 31 13.86 24.05 -12.90
N TYR A 32 13.28 23.25 -13.80
CA TYR A 32 12.19 22.36 -13.43
C TYR A 32 12.70 21.45 -12.31
N ALA A 33 12.01 21.45 -11.16
CA ALA A 33 12.29 20.50 -10.10
C ALA A 33 12.22 19.09 -10.69
N THR A 34 13.27 18.29 -10.49
CA THR A 34 13.24 16.88 -10.85
C THR A 34 12.03 16.24 -10.16
N PRO A 35 11.17 15.53 -10.89
CA PRO A 35 10.02 14.89 -10.26
C PRO A 35 10.54 13.91 -9.21
N ALA A 36 9.94 13.95 -8.01
CA ALA A 36 10.19 12.94 -7.01
C ALA A 36 9.96 11.55 -7.62
N GLN A 37 10.82 10.58 -7.30
CA GLN A 37 10.61 9.20 -7.76
C GLN A 37 9.28 8.70 -7.22
N ASP A 38 8.27 8.65 -8.10
CA ASP A 38 6.97 8.09 -7.79
C ASP A 38 7.07 6.57 -7.87
N VAL A 39 7.19 5.94 -6.70
CA VAL A 39 7.06 4.49 -6.59
C VAL A 39 5.61 4.13 -6.82
N LYS A 40 5.31 3.59 -8.01
CA LYS A 40 3.95 3.14 -8.35
C LYS A 40 3.67 1.78 -7.68
N PRO A 41 2.53 1.61 -6.97
CA PRO A 41 2.14 0.32 -6.42
C PRO A 41 1.86 -0.71 -7.54
N PRO A 42 2.15 -2.00 -7.33
CA PRO A 42 1.99 -3.04 -8.34
C PRO A 42 0.53 -3.40 -8.66
N VAL A 43 -0.40 -3.18 -7.71
CA VAL A 43 -1.83 -3.48 -7.86
C VAL A 43 -2.64 -2.28 -7.36
N SER A 44 -3.71 -1.93 -8.08
CA SER A 44 -4.67 -0.92 -7.64
C SER A 44 -5.58 -1.50 -6.56
N LEU A 45 -5.48 -0.97 -5.35
CA LEU A 45 -6.41 -1.28 -4.28
C LEU A 45 -7.54 -0.25 -4.21
N PHE A 46 -8.73 -0.71 -3.83
CA PHE A 46 -9.92 0.13 -3.70
C PHE A 46 -10.38 0.25 -2.25
N GLY A 47 -11.19 1.27 -1.98
CA GLY A 47 -11.70 1.58 -0.65
C GLY A 47 -10.78 2.46 0.19
N VAL A 48 -11.27 2.88 1.35
CA VAL A 48 -10.53 3.74 2.28
C VAL A 48 -9.28 3.01 2.78
N ASP A 49 -9.39 1.74 3.13
CA ASP A 49 -8.28 0.92 3.60
C ASP A 49 -7.21 0.75 2.52
N GLY A 50 -7.65 0.62 1.26
CA GLY A 50 -6.78 0.50 0.10
C GLY A 50 -5.94 1.75 -0.16
N THR A 51 -6.51 2.95 0.04
CA THR A 51 -5.76 4.21 -0.14
C THR A 51 -4.70 4.37 0.94
N TYR A 52 -5.00 4.03 2.20
CA TYR A 52 -4.00 4.03 3.27
C TYR A 52 -2.92 2.97 3.08
N ALA A 53 -3.29 1.74 2.70
CA ALA A 53 -2.32 0.68 2.44
C ALA A 53 -1.38 1.08 1.29
N THR A 54 -1.90 1.70 0.24
CA THR A 54 -1.11 2.23 -0.88
C THR A 54 -0.17 3.35 -0.43
N ALA A 55 -0.67 4.30 0.37
CA ALA A 55 0.15 5.38 0.92
C ALA A 55 1.30 4.82 1.79
N LEU A 56 1.00 3.87 2.68
CA LEU A 56 2.02 3.24 3.52
C LEU A 56 3.07 2.47 2.71
N PHE A 57 2.64 1.76 1.65
CA PHE A 57 3.54 1.07 0.74
C PHE A 57 4.48 2.06 0.04
N THR A 58 3.94 3.14 -0.52
CA THR A 58 4.76 4.16 -1.19
C THR A 58 5.76 4.84 -0.26
N ALA A 59 5.38 5.12 0.99
CA ALA A 59 6.27 5.66 2.01
C ALA A 59 7.38 4.66 2.38
N SER A 60 7.01 3.40 2.63
CA SER A 60 7.96 2.34 3.00
C SER A 60 8.93 1.99 1.86
N ALA A 61 8.47 2.09 0.60
CA ALA A 61 9.31 1.88 -0.56
C ALA A 61 10.33 3.00 -0.75
N LYS A 62 9.93 4.26 -0.54
CA LYS A 62 10.85 5.43 -0.58
C LYS A 62 11.94 5.34 0.50
N SER A 63 11.61 4.80 1.67
CA SER A 63 12.54 4.63 2.79
C SER A 63 13.25 3.27 2.82
N ALA A 64 13.07 2.42 1.80
CA ALA A 64 13.65 1.08 1.71
C ALA A 64 13.41 0.18 2.95
N SER A 65 12.26 0.33 3.61
CA SER A 65 11.88 -0.39 4.84
C SER A 65 10.71 -1.38 4.67
N LEU A 66 10.36 -1.71 3.42
CA LEU A 66 9.19 -2.54 3.06
C LEU A 66 9.06 -3.85 3.84
N ASP A 67 10.13 -4.64 3.94
CA ASP A 67 10.08 -5.95 4.63
C ASP A 67 9.93 -5.81 6.15
N GLN A 68 10.40 -4.72 6.74
CA GLN A 68 10.22 -4.45 8.18
C GLN A 68 8.78 -4.06 8.46
N THR A 69 8.27 -3.07 7.71
CA THR A 69 6.87 -2.63 7.79
C THR A 69 5.91 -3.81 7.59
N SER A 70 6.22 -4.72 6.65
CA SER A 70 5.43 -5.92 6.42
C SER A 70 5.38 -6.88 7.61
N LYS A 71 6.50 -7.09 8.31
CA LYS A 71 6.55 -7.98 9.48
C LYS A 71 5.81 -7.38 10.68
N ALA A 72 5.98 -6.08 10.89
CA ALA A 72 5.32 -5.36 11.95
C ALA A 72 3.80 -5.31 11.74
N LEU A 73 3.33 -5.05 10.52
CA LEU A 73 1.90 -5.15 10.19
C LEU A 73 1.35 -6.58 10.30
N ALA A 74 2.12 -7.60 9.94
CA ALA A 74 1.68 -8.99 10.11
C ALA A 74 1.49 -9.34 11.60
N SER A 75 2.40 -8.86 12.46
CA SER A 75 2.31 -9.04 13.92
C SER A 75 1.10 -8.30 14.49
N LEU A 76 0.88 -7.05 14.08
CA LEU A 76 -0.31 -6.27 14.44
C LEU A 76 -1.60 -6.96 13.99
N GLY A 77 -1.67 -7.41 12.74
CA GLY A 77 -2.83 -8.12 12.20
C GLY A 77 -3.15 -9.40 12.99
N GLN A 78 -2.14 -10.15 13.44
CA GLN A 78 -2.34 -11.33 14.30
C GLN A 78 -2.91 -10.94 15.67
N THR A 79 -2.38 -9.90 16.31
CA THR A 79 -2.88 -9.45 17.61
C THR A 79 -4.32 -8.92 17.54
N LEU A 80 -4.67 -8.21 16.46
CA LEU A 80 -6.04 -7.74 16.25
C LEU A 80 -7.02 -8.89 16.01
N LYS A 81 -6.61 -9.93 15.28
CA LYS A 81 -7.43 -11.12 15.04
C LYS A 81 -7.61 -11.97 16.30
N ALA A 82 -6.62 -11.99 17.19
CA ALA A 82 -6.72 -12.69 18.47
C ALA A 82 -7.69 -12.01 19.44
N ASP A 83 -7.68 -10.67 19.52
CA ASP A 83 -8.43 -9.91 20.52
C ASP A 83 -9.57 -9.09 19.92
N ARG A 84 -10.77 -9.69 19.84
CA ARG A 84 -12.00 -9.01 19.39
C ARG A 84 -12.41 -7.80 20.24
N LYS A 85 -11.94 -7.72 21.49
CA LYS A 85 -12.15 -6.55 22.35
C LYS A 85 -11.37 -5.34 21.83
N LEU A 86 -10.14 -5.55 21.34
CA LEU A 86 -9.31 -4.48 20.78
C LEU A 86 -9.95 -3.89 19.53
N THR A 87 -10.45 -4.72 18.62
CA THR A 87 -11.12 -4.23 17.40
C THR A 87 -12.36 -3.39 17.71
N THR A 88 -13.12 -3.79 18.74
CA THR A 88 -14.31 -3.04 19.19
C THR A 88 -13.92 -1.67 19.78
N ILE A 89 -12.86 -1.62 20.59
CA ILE A 89 -12.34 -0.36 21.16
C ILE A 89 -11.82 0.56 20.05
N LEU A 90 -11.04 0.03 19.10
CA LEU A 90 -10.48 0.80 17.99
C LEU A 90 -11.55 1.34 17.03
N SER A 91 -12.70 0.68 16.96
CA SER A 91 -13.84 1.10 16.14
C SER A 91 -14.72 2.16 16.83
N ALA A 92 -14.56 2.36 18.13
CA ALA A 92 -15.38 3.29 18.90
C ALA A 92 -14.94 4.76 18.64
N PRO A 93 -15.81 5.61 18.09
CA PRO A 93 -15.45 7.00 17.77
C PRO A 93 -15.32 7.90 19.01
N THR A 94 -15.87 7.46 20.15
CA THR A 94 -15.96 8.23 21.40
C THR A 94 -14.62 8.40 22.13
N LEU A 95 -13.57 7.69 21.70
CA LEU A 95 -12.24 7.77 22.31
C LEU A 95 -11.63 9.17 22.16
N THR A 96 -11.05 9.69 23.25
CA THR A 96 -10.36 10.98 23.23
C THR A 96 -9.05 10.90 22.46
N VAL A 97 -8.51 12.04 22.04
CA VAL A 97 -7.22 12.09 21.32
C VAL A 97 -6.08 11.55 22.18
N ALA A 98 -6.11 11.81 23.49
CA ALA A 98 -5.12 11.30 24.44
C ALA A 98 -5.16 9.77 24.54
N ASP A 99 -6.36 9.18 24.66
CA ASP A 99 -6.53 7.72 24.72
C ASP A 99 -6.06 7.06 23.43
N LYS A 100 -6.37 7.67 22.27
CA LYS A 100 -5.90 7.19 20.96
C LYS A 100 -4.38 7.20 20.85
N GLN A 101 -3.71 8.23 21.35
CA GLN A 101 -2.24 8.29 21.34
C GLN A 101 -1.63 7.21 22.23
N GLN A 102 -2.21 6.94 23.40
CA GLN A 102 -1.76 5.84 24.26
C GLN A 102 -1.92 4.48 23.57
N ILE A 103 -3.08 4.26 22.94
CA ILE A 103 -3.32 3.04 22.15
C ILE A 103 -2.27 2.89 21.04
N VAL A 104 -1.94 3.96 20.31
CA VAL A 104 -0.90 3.93 19.27
C VAL A 104 0.46 3.56 19.86
N GLN A 105 0.82 4.07 21.03
CA GLN A 105 2.07 3.72 21.70
C GLN A 105 2.12 2.24 22.10
N GLU A 106 1.01 1.69 22.63
CA GLU A 106 0.94 0.27 22.96
C GLU A 106 0.99 -0.62 21.71
N LEU A 107 0.27 -0.25 20.65
CA LEU A 107 0.34 -0.95 19.37
C LEU A 107 1.76 -0.92 18.78
N GLN A 108 2.49 0.19 18.92
CA GLN A 108 3.87 0.28 18.48
C GLN A 108 4.78 -0.72 19.22
N LYS A 109 4.62 -0.85 20.54
CA LYS A 109 5.40 -1.81 21.34
C LYS A 109 5.16 -3.25 20.88
N VAL A 110 3.92 -3.57 20.50
CA VAL A 110 3.52 -4.89 19.98
C VAL A 110 4.08 -5.14 18.58
N ALA A 111 4.08 -4.12 17.71
CA ALA A 111 4.57 -4.22 16.33
C ALA A 111 6.09 -4.37 16.23
N GLY A 112 6.83 -3.87 17.23
CA GLY A 112 8.29 -3.81 17.22
C GLY A 112 8.83 -2.50 16.64
N ALA A 113 10.16 -2.35 16.64
CA ALA A 113 10.83 -1.16 16.14
C ALA A 113 11.07 -1.23 14.62
N ASP A 114 10.56 -0.24 13.88
CA ASP A 114 10.84 -0.07 12.46
C ASP A 114 11.94 0.96 12.20
N LYS A 115 12.58 0.86 11.03
CA LYS A 115 13.45 1.92 10.54
C LYS A 115 12.60 3.16 10.18
N GLY A 116 12.85 4.26 10.88
CA GLY A 116 12.39 5.61 10.49
C GLY A 116 11.01 6.02 10.98
N ASP A 117 10.47 5.40 12.04
CA ASP A 117 9.19 5.77 12.67
C ASP A 117 7.98 5.79 11.71
N ILE A 118 8.06 5.10 10.57
CA ILE A 118 7.04 5.15 9.52
C ILE A 118 5.71 4.57 10.04
N LEU A 119 5.75 3.44 10.75
CA LEU A 119 4.53 2.86 11.33
C LEU A 119 3.97 3.72 12.44
N LYS A 120 4.80 4.32 13.29
CA LYS A 120 4.34 5.25 14.33
C LYS A 120 3.60 6.43 13.71
N ASN A 121 4.19 7.05 12.69
CA ASN A 121 3.57 8.16 11.96
C ASN A 121 2.28 7.71 11.27
N PHE A 122 2.27 6.52 10.67
CA PHE A 122 1.08 5.95 10.06
C PHE A 122 -0.06 5.74 11.08
N LEU A 123 0.23 5.10 12.21
CA LEU A 123 -0.75 4.90 13.28
C LEU A 123 -1.27 6.22 13.86
N ALA A 124 -0.39 7.23 14.01
CA ALA A 124 -0.79 8.58 14.41
C ALA A 124 -1.75 9.21 13.38
N THR A 125 -1.45 9.12 12.08
CA THR A 125 -2.35 9.64 11.04
C THR A 125 -3.70 8.92 11.01
N LEU A 126 -3.75 7.60 11.29
CA LEU A 126 -5.01 6.87 11.43
C LEU A 126 -5.80 7.30 12.67
N ALA A 127 -5.11 7.56 13.78
CA ALA A 127 -5.71 8.05 15.01
C ALA A 127 -6.34 9.44 14.83
N GLU A 128 -5.62 10.36 14.18
CA GLU A 128 -6.10 11.72 13.88
C GLU A 128 -7.34 11.70 12.98
N ASN A 129 -7.37 10.79 12.00
CA ASN A 129 -8.50 10.67 11.06
C ASN A 129 -9.67 9.81 11.60
N ASN A 130 -9.60 9.32 12.85
CA ASN A 130 -10.59 8.38 13.43
C ASN A 130 -10.76 7.08 12.63
N ARG A 131 -9.68 6.55 12.04
CA ARG A 131 -9.69 5.37 11.15
C ARG A 131 -8.94 4.17 11.72
N LEU A 132 -8.71 4.13 13.03
CA LEU A 132 -8.05 3.00 13.70
C LEU A 132 -8.84 1.69 13.60
N GLY A 133 -10.18 1.73 13.52
CA GLY A 133 -11.00 0.54 13.33
C GLY A 133 -10.76 -0.17 11.99
N LEU A 134 -10.20 0.53 11.00
CA LEU A 134 -9.91 -0.02 9.65
C LEU A 134 -8.55 -0.71 9.57
N LEU A 135 -7.81 -0.79 10.69
CA LEU A 135 -6.43 -1.30 10.70
C LEU A 135 -6.35 -2.76 10.25
N GLU A 136 -7.34 -3.59 10.58
CA GLU A 136 -7.41 -4.98 10.11
C GLU A 136 -7.48 -5.06 8.58
N GLY A 137 -8.39 -4.28 7.97
CA GLY A 137 -8.53 -4.20 6.52
C GLY A 137 -7.26 -3.68 5.84
N ILE A 138 -6.59 -2.68 6.44
CA ILE A 138 -5.31 -2.16 5.97
C ILE A 138 -4.22 -3.24 5.98
N CYS A 139 -4.14 -4.06 7.04
CA CYS A 139 -3.15 -5.14 7.14
C CYS A 139 -3.34 -6.17 6.02
N ASP A 140 -4.57 -6.61 5.78
CA ASP A 140 -4.88 -7.58 4.74
C ASP A 140 -4.55 -7.02 3.34
N LYS A 141 -4.94 -5.78 3.08
CA LYS A 141 -4.64 -5.07 1.81
C LYS A 141 -3.15 -4.86 1.59
N PHE A 142 -2.40 -4.53 2.65
CA PHE A 142 -0.94 -4.40 2.58
C PHE A 142 -0.27 -5.75 2.28
N SER A 143 -0.76 -6.84 2.85
CA SER A 143 -0.30 -8.20 2.49
C SER A 143 -0.50 -8.50 1.01
N THR A 144 -1.63 -8.12 0.43
CA THR A 144 -1.88 -8.26 -1.02
C THR A 144 -0.88 -7.45 -1.86
N LEU A 145 -0.57 -6.21 -1.46
CA LEU A 145 0.44 -5.39 -2.14
C LEU A 145 1.85 -6.00 -2.05
N MET A 146 2.22 -6.55 -0.89
CA MET A 146 3.51 -7.22 -0.70
C MET A 146 3.63 -8.48 -1.54
N GLY A 147 2.57 -9.29 -1.64
CA GLY A 147 2.52 -10.46 -2.52
C GLY A 147 2.72 -10.06 -3.98
N ALA A 148 2.01 -9.03 -4.44
CA ALA A 148 2.17 -8.51 -5.80
C ALA A 148 3.57 -7.92 -6.06
N HIS A 149 4.16 -7.22 -5.10
CA HIS A 149 5.52 -6.68 -5.19
C HIS A 149 6.58 -7.78 -5.31
N ARG A 150 6.39 -8.91 -4.62
CA ARG A 150 7.27 -10.08 -4.70
C ARG A 150 7.03 -10.93 -5.96
N GLY A 151 5.97 -10.64 -6.71
CA GLY A 151 5.55 -11.47 -7.83
C GLY A 151 5.04 -12.84 -7.37
N GLU A 152 4.36 -12.87 -6.23
CA GLU A 152 3.69 -14.07 -5.71
C GLU A 152 2.22 -14.09 -6.18
N ILE A 153 1.73 -15.26 -6.62
CA ILE A 153 0.31 -15.51 -6.90
C ILE A 153 -0.25 -16.38 -5.78
N GLU A 154 -1.41 -16.01 -5.25
CA GLU A 154 -2.13 -16.83 -4.28
C GLU A 154 -2.78 -18.05 -4.97
N LEU A 155 -2.49 -19.23 -4.43
CA LEU A 155 -3.02 -20.50 -4.86
C LEU A 155 -3.98 -21.01 -3.77
N ASN A 156 -5.29 -20.83 -3.97
CA ASN A 156 -6.28 -21.42 -3.07
C ASN A 156 -6.59 -22.84 -3.53
N ILE A 157 -6.35 -23.82 -2.67
CA ILE A 157 -6.72 -25.21 -2.91
C ILE A 157 -7.86 -25.54 -1.96
N THR A 158 -9.06 -25.71 -2.50
CA THR A 158 -10.24 -26.14 -1.76
C THR A 158 -10.45 -27.63 -1.98
N SER A 159 -10.40 -28.42 -0.91
CA SER A 159 -10.56 -29.87 -0.95
C SER A 159 -11.68 -30.37 -0.05
N ALA A 160 -12.25 -31.52 -0.41
CA ALA A 160 -13.27 -32.21 0.38
C ALA A 160 -12.77 -32.65 1.78
N GLN A 161 -11.49 -32.99 1.85
CA GLN A 161 -10.83 -33.50 3.05
C GLN A 161 -9.48 -32.79 3.23
N GLU A 162 -8.97 -32.79 4.46
CA GLU A 162 -7.63 -32.29 4.76
C GLU A 162 -6.57 -32.95 3.86
N LEU A 163 -5.74 -32.13 3.24
CA LEU A 163 -4.70 -32.57 2.32
C LEU A 163 -3.41 -32.90 3.07
N ASP A 164 -2.81 -34.04 2.74
CA ASP A 164 -1.45 -34.34 3.17
C ASP A 164 -0.45 -33.37 2.52
N THR A 165 0.58 -33.00 3.28
CA THR A 165 1.71 -32.16 2.87
C THR A 165 2.37 -32.64 1.57
N LYS A 166 2.46 -33.96 1.35
CA LYS A 166 3.00 -34.52 0.10
C LYS A 166 2.14 -34.16 -1.11
N THR A 167 0.82 -34.18 -0.93
CA THR A 167 -0.14 -33.85 -1.98
C THR A 167 -0.10 -32.35 -2.27
N VAL A 168 -0.03 -31.51 -1.24
CA VAL A 168 0.13 -30.05 -1.39
C VAL A 168 1.39 -29.71 -2.19
N ASN A 169 2.53 -30.29 -1.83
CA ASN A 169 3.80 -30.06 -2.55
C ASN A 169 3.75 -30.55 -4.00
N ARG A 170 3.01 -31.63 -4.28
CA ARG A 170 2.82 -32.14 -5.64
C ARG A 170 1.94 -31.19 -6.46
N LEU A 171 0.88 -30.64 -5.86
CA LEU A 171 -0.01 -29.67 -6.49
C LEU A 171 0.73 -28.37 -6.77
N GLU A 172 1.50 -27.86 -5.82
CA GLU A 172 2.32 -26.67 -6.01
C GLU A 172 3.27 -26.82 -7.21
N LYS A 173 3.99 -27.96 -7.30
CA LYS A 173 4.87 -28.27 -8.44
C LYS A 173 4.13 -28.43 -9.76
N ALA A 174 2.90 -28.96 -9.74
CA ALA A 174 2.09 -29.11 -10.94
C ALA A 174 1.61 -27.75 -11.44
N VAL A 175 1.16 -26.89 -10.53
CA VAL A 175 0.69 -25.55 -10.85
C VAL A 175 1.86 -24.65 -11.27
N SER A 176 3.02 -24.75 -10.63
CA SER A 176 4.21 -23.98 -11.01
C SER A 176 4.73 -24.32 -12.41
N LYS A 177 4.52 -25.56 -12.87
CA LYS A 177 4.84 -26.00 -14.24
C LYS A 177 3.78 -25.59 -15.26
N SER A 178 2.57 -25.32 -14.80
CA SER A 178 1.47 -24.94 -15.68
C SER A 178 1.59 -23.49 -16.13
N GLU A 179 1.08 -23.19 -17.32
CA GLU A 179 1.06 -21.85 -17.91
C GLU A 179 0.29 -20.82 -17.05
N PHE A 180 -0.54 -21.31 -16.12
CA PHE A 180 -1.33 -20.49 -15.20
C PHE A 180 -0.49 -19.72 -14.19
N SER A 181 0.71 -20.21 -13.85
CA SER A 181 1.60 -19.52 -12.91
C SER A 181 2.46 -18.43 -13.55
N GLN A 182 2.60 -18.40 -14.89
CA GLN A 182 3.48 -17.47 -15.62
C GLN A 182 4.91 -17.37 -15.03
N GLY A 183 5.42 -18.42 -14.39
CA GLY A 183 6.73 -18.44 -13.74
C GLY A 183 6.81 -17.65 -12.41
N LYS A 184 5.67 -17.23 -11.85
CA LYS A 184 5.59 -16.52 -10.57
C LYS A 184 5.61 -17.49 -9.38
N LYS A 185 6.07 -17.00 -8.23
CA LYS A 185 6.10 -17.79 -6.98
C LYS A 185 4.68 -18.03 -6.48
N LEU A 186 4.41 -19.20 -5.90
CA LEU A 186 3.07 -19.56 -5.44
C LEU A 186 3.00 -19.44 -3.92
N LYS A 187 1.98 -18.75 -3.41
CA LYS A 187 1.62 -18.73 -2.00
C LYS A 187 0.41 -19.65 -1.82
N VAL A 188 0.65 -20.84 -1.26
CA VAL A 188 -0.38 -21.88 -1.14
C VAL A 188 -1.25 -21.65 0.10
N VAL A 189 -2.55 -21.55 -0.11
CA VAL A 189 -3.57 -21.48 0.94
C VAL A 189 -4.49 -22.69 0.77
N THR A 190 -4.55 -23.55 1.79
CA THR A 190 -5.43 -24.73 1.77
C THR A 190 -6.71 -24.45 2.55
N LYS A 191 -7.84 -24.84 1.99
CA LYS A 191 -9.17 -24.74 2.60
C LYS A 191 -9.87 -26.09 2.46
N VAL A 192 -10.66 -26.45 3.48
CA VAL A 192 -11.45 -27.68 3.47
C VAL A 192 -12.92 -27.31 3.40
N ASP A 193 -13.58 -27.74 2.32
CA ASP A 193 -15.03 -27.61 2.14
C ASP A 193 -15.66 -28.99 2.00
N PRO A 194 -16.34 -29.50 3.06
CA PRO A 194 -17.00 -30.80 3.04
C PRO A 194 -18.18 -30.89 2.05
N GLU A 195 -18.69 -29.75 1.57
CA GLU A 195 -19.72 -29.71 0.52
C GLU A 195 -19.23 -30.29 -0.81
N LEU A 196 -17.91 -30.24 -1.05
CA LEU A 196 -17.30 -30.96 -2.13
C LEU A 196 -17.34 -32.46 -1.80
N VAL A 197 -18.30 -33.19 -2.36
CA VAL A 197 -18.44 -34.67 -2.20
C VAL A 197 -17.12 -35.40 -2.51
N GLY A 198 -16.28 -34.82 -3.37
CA GLY A 198 -14.93 -35.28 -3.62
C GLY A 198 -14.20 -34.42 -4.66
N GLY A 199 -12.89 -34.64 -4.78
CA GLY A 199 -12.03 -33.87 -5.68
C GLY A 199 -11.51 -32.58 -5.04
N LEU A 200 -11.06 -31.66 -5.90
CA LEU A 200 -10.45 -30.40 -5.49
C LEU A 200 -10.79 -29.28 -6.47
N VAL A 201 -10.85 -28.06 -5.96
CA VAL A 201 -10.97 -26.82 -6.73
C VAL A 201 -9.71 -26.02 -6.47
N VAL A 202 -9.04 -25.59 -7.54
CA VAL A 202 -7.82 -24.79 -7.46
C VAL A 202 -8.10 -23.41 -8.04
N GLU A 203 -7.92 -22.37 -7.25
CA GLU A 203 -8.01 -20.98 -7.69
C GLU A 203 -6.60 -20.38 -7.75
N ILE A 204 -6.24 -19.83 -8.91
CA ILE A 204 -4.95 -19.22 -9.20
C ILE A 204 -5.23 -17.76 -9.58
N GLY A 205 -5.19 -16.86 -8.60
CA GLY A 205 -5.64 -15.47 -8.80
C GLY A 205 -7.07 -15.43 -9.35
N ASP A 206 -7.22 -15.02 -10.62
CA ASP A 206 -8.53 -14.87 -11.28
C ASP A 206 -9.01 -16.14 -12.02
N ARG A 207 -8.20 -17.22 -12.04
CA ARG A 207 -8.51 -18.44 -12.80
C ARG A 207 -8.87 -19.57 -11.86
N THR A 208 -10.00 -20.21 -12.11
CA THR A 208 -10.46 -21.38 -11.33
C THR A 208 -10.39 -22.65 -12.17
N ILE A 209 -9.74 -23.66 -11.63
CA ILE A 209 -9.70 -25.02 -12.16
C ILE A 209 -10.53 -25.90 -11.22
N ASP A 210 -11.75 -26.20 -11.66
CA ASP A 210 -12.66 -27.06 -10.92
C ASP A 210 -12.52 -28.53 -11.37
N LEU A 211 -11.99 -29.36 -10.48
CA LEU A 211 -11.88 -30.81 -10.63
C LEU A 211 -12.71 -31.55 -9.58
N SER A 212 -13.74 -30.92 -9.04
CA SER A 212 -14.67 -31.54 -8.11
C SER A 212 -15.53 -32.62 -8.78
N VAL A 213 -15.89 -33.63 -8.00
CA VAL A 213 -16.75 -34.74 -8.43
C VAL A 213 -18.18 -34.26 -8.64
N SER A 214 -18.66 -33.34 -7.79
CA SER A 214 -19.99 -32.72 -7.90
C SER A 214 -20.17 -32.02 -9.25
N SER A 215 -19.21 -31.20 -9.67
CA SER A 215 -19.25 -30.52 -10.97
C SER A 215 -19.17 -31.49 -12.15
N LYS A 216 -18.43 -32.59 -12.05
CA LYS A 216 -18.40 -33.63 -13.09
C LYS A 216 -19.76 -34.33 -13.24
N ILE A 217 -20.40 -34.70 -12.13
CA ILE A 217 -21.74 -35.30 -12.14
C ILE A 217 -22.76 -34.33 -12.74
N ALA A 218 -22.72 -33.06 -12.34
CA ALA A 218 -23.60 -32.03 -12.87
C ALA A 218 -23.45 -31.85 -14.39
N LYS A 219 -22.21 -31.85 -14.90
CA LYS A 219 -21.93 -31.78 -16.35
C LYS A 219 -22.46 -32.99 -17.10
N LEU A 220 -22.33 -34.19 -16.54
CA LEU A 220 -22.88 -35.42 -17.14
C LEU A 220 -24.41 -35.41 -17.18
N ASN A 221 -25.06 -35.06 -16.06
CA ASN A 221 -26.52 -34.95 -16.01
C ASN A 221 -27.03 -33.91 -17.01
N LYS A 222 -26.36 -32.75 -17.10
CA LYS A 222 -26.70 -31.72 -18.07
C LYS A 222 -26.58 -32.21 -19.51
N ALA A 223 -25.49 -32.93 -19.84
CA ALA A 223 -25.30 -33.48 -21.18
C ALA A 223 -26.36 -34.53 -21.53
N LEU A 224 -26.82 -35.33 -20.56
CA LEU A 224 -27.91 -36.29 -20.75
C LEU A 224 -29.26 -35.59 -20.96
N THR A 225 -29.55 -34.52 -20.23
CA THR A 225 -30.79 -33.75 -20.40
C THR A 225 -30.83 -32.95 -21.69
N ASP A 226 -29.67 -32.49 -22.20
CA ASP A 226 -29.59 -31.71 -23.45
C ASP A 226 -29.70 -32.61 -24.69
N ALA A 227 -29.42 -33.91 -24.53
CA ALA A 227 -29.49 -34.92 -25.59
C ALA A 227 -30.87 -35.60 -25.71
N LEU A 228 -31.79 -35.32 -24.79
CA LEU A 228 -33.16 -35.84 -24.72
C LEU A 228 -34.16 -34.77 -25.17
#